data_AF-A0A5C9EG10-F1
#
_entry.id   AF-A0A5C9EG10-F1
#
_cell.length_a   1.000
_cell.length_b   1.000
_cell.length_c   1.000
_cell.angle_alpha   90.00
_cell.angle_beta   90.00
_cell.angle_gamma   90.00
#
_symmetry.space_group_name_H-M   'P 1'
#
loop_
_entity.id
_entity.type
_entity.pdbx_description
1 polymer ?
#
loop_
_entity_poly.entity_id
_entity_poly.type
_entity_poly.pdbx_seq_one_letter_code
_entity_poly.pdbx_strand_id
1 'polypeptide(L)'
;MKMLKFNKSENRTFFILQKDKVPGMEYGTIMVNHYQLSDLIECIDILLFAYPIPRNLRIRVQFQLLPRFNEIQNVINSQSSIKDLINIEISKLNQLDILYALNSTSIRKLLDAKGIKSQTLRELIDSVEFSKF
;
A
#
# COMPACT_ATOMS: atom_id res chain seq x y z
N MET A 1 -17.03 0.72 -17.48
CA MET A 1 -15.80 0.70 -16.65
C MET A 1 -16.06 1.51 -15.40
N LYS A 2 -15.88 0.95 -14.20
CA LYS A 2 -16.05 1.71 -12.95
C LYS A 2 -14.92 2.74 -12.87
N MET A 3 -15.25 4.03 -12.73
CA MET A 3 -14.22 5.05 -12.50
C MET A 3 -13.60 4.82 -11.13
N LEU A 4 -12.29 4.61 -11.13
CA LEU A 4 -11.48 4.55 -9.91
C LEU A 4 -11.24 5.97 -9.42
N LYS A 5 -11.44 6.20 -8.12
CA LYS A 5 -11.33 7.50 -7.47
C LYS A 5 -9.89 7.89 -7.18
N PHE A 6 -9.04 6.91 -6.86
CA PHE A 6 -7.68 7.16 -6.40
C PHE A 6 -6.59 6.53 -7.27
N ASN A 7 -6.93 5.55 -8.10
CA ASN A 7 -5.98 4.87 -8.96
C ASN A 7 -6.35 4.99 -10.45
N LYS A 8 -5.36 4.91 -11.33
CA LYS A 8 -5.54 4.55 -12.75
C LYS A 8 -5.09 3.09 -12.89
N SER A 9 -5.88 2.25 -13.55
CA SER A 9 -5.51 0.85 -13.82
C SER A 9 -5.22 0.66 -15.30
N GLU A 10 -4.05 0.11 -15.62
CA GLU A 10 -3.61 -0.21 -16.98
C GLU A 10 -2.65 -1.41 -16.95
N ASN A 11 -2.86 -2.42 -17.79
CA ASN A 11 -1.98 -3.60 -17.92
C ASN A 11 -1.54 -4.20 -16.58
N ARG A 12 -2.49 -4.54 -15.70
CA ARG A 12 -2.25 -5.10 -14.34
C ARG A 12 -1.43 -4.20 -13.41
N THR A 13 -1.29 -2.93 -13.76
CA THR A 13 -0.60 -1.92 -12.96
C THR A 13 -1.60 -0.88 -12.45
N PHE A 14 -1.54 -0.59 -11.16
CA PHE A 14 -2.34 0.42 -10.49
C PHE A 14 -1.47 1.64 -10.18
N PHE A 15 -1.68 2.71 -10.94
CA PHE A 15 -0.94 3.96 -10.83
C PHE A 15 -1.67 4.96 -9.92
N ILE A 16 -0.93 5.85 -9.28
CA ILE A 16 -1.47 7.06 -8.65
C ILE A 16 -1.97 7.98 -9.76
N LEU A 17 -3.15 8.58 -9.58
CA LEU A 17 -3.67 9.56 -10.54
C LEU A 17 -2.72 10.75 -10.66
N GLN A 18 -2.49 11.24 -11.88
CA GLN A 18 -1.57 12.36 -12.17
C GLN A 18 -1.84 13.59 -11.28
N LYS A 19 -3.11 13.92 -11.04
CA LYS A 19 -3.54 15.04 -10.19
C LYS A 19 -3.15 14.90 -8.71
N ASP A 20 -2.91 13.67 -8.26
CA ASP A 20 -2.57 13.32 -6.88
C ASP A 20 -1.06 13.06 -6.73
N LYS A 21 -0.28 13.19 -7.82
CA LYS A 21 1.18 13.14 -7.76
C LYS A 21 1.75 14.48 -7.29
N VAL A 22 2.80 14.41 -6.48
CA VAL A 22 3.51 15.54 -5.91
C VAL A 22 4.76 15.80 -6.77
N PRO A 23 4.93 17.00 -7.34
CA PRO A 23 6.13 17.33 -8.13
C PRO A 23 7.42 17.11 -7.35
N GLY A 24 8.41 16.45 -7.97
CA GLY A 24 9.70 16.15 -7.34
C GLY A 24 9.68 15.03 -6.28
N MET A 25 8.51 14.41 -6.03
CA MET A 25 8.42 13.19 -5.23
C MET A 25 8.90 12.00 -6.06
N GLU A 26 9.50 11.03 -5.39
CA GLU A 26 9.90 9.78 -6.04
C GLU A 26 8.78 8.75 -6.00
N TYR A 27 8.68 7.98 -7.08
CA TYR A 27 7.68 6.93 -7.25
C TYR A 27 8.37 5.63 -7.66
N GLY A 28 7.82 4.53 -7.17
CA GLY A 28 8.30 3.17 -7.45
C GLY A 28 7.13 2.22 -7.55
N THR A 29 7.41 1.00 -7.99
CA THR A 29 6.38 -0.02 -8.20
C THR A 29 6.66 -1.23 -7.31
N ILE A 30 5.68 -1.63 -6.51
CA ILE A 30 5.68 -2.92 -5.82
C ILE A 30 4.93 -3.95 -6.66
N MET A 31 5.48 -5.15 -6.76
CA MET A 31 4.81 -6.28 -7.39
C MET A 31 4.29 -7.21 -6.30
N VAL A 32 2.97 -7.41 -6.23
CA VAL A 32 2.33 -8.18 -5.17
C VAL A 32 1.33 -9.19 -5.71
N ASN A 33 1.21 -10.34 -5.06
CA ASN A 33 0.06 -11.23 -5.26
C ASN A 33 -1.13 -10.80 -4.37
N HIS A 34 -2.26 -11.48 -4.50
CA HIS A 34 -3.48 -11.14 -3.75
C HIS A 34 -3.33 -11.31 -2.24
N TYR A 35 -2.55 -12.30 -1.77
CA TYR A 35 -2.29 -12.49 -0.34
C TYR A 35 -1.44 -11.33 0.21
N GLN A 36 -0.37 -10.98 -0.50
CA GLN A 36 0.50 -9.86 -0.14
C GLN A 36 -0.24 -8.52 -0.15
N LEU A 37 -1.18 -8.32 -1.09
CA LEU A 37 -2.04 -7.14 -1.08
C LEU A 37 -2.92 -7.09 0.17
N SER A 38 -3.55 -8.22 0.53
CA SER A 38 -4.38 -8.32 1.74
C SER A 38 -3.55 -8.03 3.00
N ASP A 39 -2.36 -8.60 3.08
CA ASP A 39 -1.43 -8.40 4.18
C ASP A 39 -0.97 -6.93 4.29
N LEU A 40 -0.74 -6.25 3.15
CA LEU A 40 -0.44 -4.81 3.11
C LEU A 40 -1.62 -3.97 3.57
N ILE A 41 -2.85 -4.30 3.15
CA ILE A 41 -4.06 -3.59 3.60
C ILE A 41 -4.21 -3.70 5.11
N GLU A 42 -4.05 -4.90 5.66
CA GLU A 42 -4.12 -5.14 7.09
C GLU A 42 -3.03 -4.37 7.85
N CYS A 43 -1.81 -4.32 7.30
CA CYS A 43 -0.72 -3.51 7.85
C CYS A 43 -1.05 -2.02 7.89
N ILE A 44 -1.64 -1.50 6.82
CA ILE A 44 -2.06 -0.10 6.69
C ILE A 44 -3.25 0.19 7.63
N ASP A 45 -4.17 -0.76 7.80
CA ASP A 45 -5.34 -0.61 8.67
C ASP A 45 -4.95 -0.60 10.15
N ILE A 46 -4.11 -1.54 10.60
CA ILE A 46 -3.61 -1.58 11.98
C ILE A 46 -2.87 -0.29 12.33
N LEU A 47 -2.14 0.30 11.37
CA LEU A 47 -1.45 1.57 11.57
C LEU A 47 -2.42 2.69 12.00
N LEU A 48 -3.67 2.72 11.51
CA LEU A 48 -4.66 3.74 11.91
C LEU A 48 -5.02 3.69 13.39
N PHE A 49 -5.08 2.48 13.93
CA PHE A 49 -5.49 2.22 15.32
C PHE A 49 -4.31 2.16 16.28
N ALA A 50 -3.08 2.11 15.78
CA ALA A 50 -1.89 2.10 16.61
C ALA A 50 -1.73 3.41 17.40
N TYR A 51 -1.14 3.30 18.58
CA TYR A 51 -0.74 4.42 19.42
C TYR A 51 0.67 4.19 19.98
N PRO A 52 1.55 5.21 19.99
CA PRO A 52 1.37 6.54 19.41
C PRO A 52 1.61 6.55 17.89
N ILE A 53 0.80 7.33 17.16
CA ILE A 53 1.07 7.65 15.74
C ILE A 53 0.98 9.17 15.49
N PRO A 54 1.88 9.75 14.68
CA PRO A 54 1.79 11.16 14.29
C PRO A 54 0.45 11.48 13.61
N ARG A 55 -0.16 12.63 13.95
CA ARG A 55 -1.47 13.04 13.39
C ARG A 55 -1.43 13.17 11.86
N ASN A 56 -0.35 13.71 11.31
CA ASN A 56 -0.17 13.84 9.85
C ASN A 56 -0.09 12.47 9.17
N LEU A 57 0.62 11.50 9.77
CA LEU A 57 0.64 10.11 9.30
C LEU A 57 -0.76 9.51 9.31
N ARG A 58 -1.49 9.64 10.42
CA ARG A 58 -2.88 9.15 10.53
C ARG A 58 -3.76 9.67 9.41
N ILE A 59 -3.71 10.98 9.13
CA ILE A 59 -4.51 11.63 8.08
C ILE A 59 -4.13 11.07 6.70
N ARG A 60 -2.83 10.96 6.38
CA ARG A 60 -2.40 10.38 5.09
C ARG A 60 -2.87 8.94 4.93
N VAL A 61 -2.71 8.13 5.97
CA VAL A 61 -3.14 6.73 5.95
C VAL A 61 -4.65 6.62 5.73
N GLN A 62 -5.43 7.38 6.49
CA GLN A 62 -6.88 7.30 6.50
C GLN A 62 -7.51 7.78 5.19
N PHE A 63 -7.01 8.88 4.62
CA PHE A 63 -7.67 9.55 3.50
C PHE A 63 -6.99 9.33 2.15
N GLN A 64 -5.77 8.79 2.12
CA GLN A 64 -5.02 8.56 0.88
C GLN A 64 -4.60 7.10 0.74
N LEU A 65 -3.82 6.56 1.67
CA LEU A 65 -3.17 5.26 1.49
C LEU A 65 -4.15 4.09 1.59
N LEU A 66 -4.92 3.99 2.68
CA LEU A 66 -5.85 2.88 2.87
C LEU A 66 -6.98 2.85 1.82
N PRO A 67 -7.63 3.97 1.48
CA PRO A 67 -8.65 3.98 0.43
C PRO A 67 -8.10 3.51 -0.93
N ARG A 68 -6.85 3.85 -1.26
CA ARG A 68 -6.19 3.40 -2.49
C ARG A 68 -6.04 1.89 -2.54
N PHE A 69 -5.51 1.29 -1.49
CA PHE A 69 -5.29 -0.16 -1.46
C PHE A 69 -6.60 -0.93 -1.43
N ASN A 70 -7.61 -0.45 -0.71
CA ASN A 70 -8.96 -1.03 -0.73
C ASN A 70 -9.62 -0.94 -2.11
N GLU A 71 -9.43 0.16 -2.83
CA GLU A 71 -9.90 0.28 -4.21
C GLU A 71 -9.25 -0.76 -5.12
N ILE A 72 -7.94 -0.99 -4.99
CA ILE A 72 -7.20 -2.01 -5.75
C ILE A 72 -7.76 -3.41 -5.43
N GLN A 73 -7.91 -3.76 -4.15
CA GLN A 73 -8.46 -5.05 -3.73
C GLN A 73 -9.87 -5.29 -4.28
N ASN A 74 -10.72 -4.27 -4.27
CA ASN A 74 -12.07 -4.34 -4.83
C ASN A 74 -12.05 -4.63 -6.34
N VAL A 75 -11.11 -4.03 -7.09
CA VAL A 75 -10.94 -4.32 -8.52
C VAL A 75 -10.50 -5.76 -8.73
N ILE A 76 -9.48 -6.22 -8.02
CA ILE A 76 -8.97 -7.60 -8.15
C ILE A 76 -10.06 -8.61 -7.83
N ASN A 77 -10.77 -8.43 -6.73
CA ASN A 77 -11.86 -9.33 -6.33
C ASN A 77 -13.00 -9.37 -7.35
N SER A 78 -13.22 -8.28 -8.09
CA SER A 78 -14.25 -8.21 -9.14
C SER A 78 -13.81 -8.82 -10.48
N GLN A 79 -12.52 -9.08 -10.68
CA GLN A 79 -11.97 -9.58 -11.94
C GLN A 79 -11.40 -10.99 -11.75
N SER A 80 -12.17 -12.00 -12.12
CA SER A 80 -11.81 -13.42 -11.99
C SER A 80 -10.51 -13.83 -12.70
N SER A 81 -10.04 -13.02 -13.65
CA SER A 81 -8.81 -13.22 -14.43
C SER A 81 -7.55 -12.61 -13.79
N ILE A 82 -7.68 -11.73 -12.78
CA ILE A 82 -6.53 -11.18 -12.05
C ILE A 82 -6.25 -12.10 -10.85
N LYS A 83 -5.70 -13.27 -11.13
CA LYS A 83 -5.17 -14.17 -10.08
C LYS A 83 -3.64 -14.14 -9.97
N ASP A 84 -3.00 -13.32 -10.79
CA ASP A 84 -1.55 -13.21 -10.90
C ASP A 84 -0.99 -12.04 -10.08
N LEU A 85 0.33 -11.90 -10.11
CA LEU A 85 1.05 -10.72 -9.64
C LEU A 85 0.49 -9.44 -10.30
N ILE A 86 0.27 -8.42 -9.47
CA ILE A 86 -0.10 -7.07 -9.89
C ILE A 86 0.98 -6.08 -9.49
N ASN A 87 1.06 -4.99 -10.23
CA ASN A 87 1.96 -3.89 -9.97
C ASN A 87 1.19 -2.74 -9.31
N ILE A 88 1.73 -2.16 -8.25
CA ILE A 88 1.13 -1.01 -7.56
C ILE A 88 2.18 0.09 -7.47
N GLU A 89 1.87 1.25 -8.05
CA GLU A 89 2.68 2.44 -7.89
C GLU A 89 2.49 3.01 -6.48
N ILE A 90 3.60 3.21 -5.79
CA ILE A 90 3.66 3.86 -4.49
C ILE A 90 4.63 5.04 -4.54
N SER A 91 4.32 6.11 -3.83
CA SER A 91 5.28 7.19 -3.60
C SER A 91 6.28 6.81 -2.52
N LYS A 92 7.44 7.46 -2.50
CA LYS A 92 8.43 7.32 -1.42
C LYS A 92 7.81 7.62 -0.04
N LEU A 93 6.91 8.59 0.02
CA LEU A 93 6.16 8.90 1.24
C LEU A 93 5.27 7.72 1.68
N ASN A 94 4.57 7.06 0.76
CA ASN A 94 3.77 5.88 1.08
C ASN A 94 4.65 4.73 1.57
N GLN A 95 5.84 4.53 0.98
CA GLN A 95 6.81 3.56 1.45
C GLN A 95 7.16 3.82 2.92
N LEU A 96 7.52 5.06 3.26
CA LEU A 96 7.86 5.45 4.63
C LEU A 96 6.69 5.24 5.60
N ASP A 97 5.47 5.57 5.17
CA ASP A 97 4.26 5.37 5.98
C ASP A 97 4.02 3.88 6.28
N ILE A 98 4.22 2.98 5.30
CA ILE A 98 4.10 1.52 5.49
C ILE A 98 5.26 1.00 6.36
N LEU A 99 6.49 1.44 6.10
CA LEU A 99 7.66 1.03 6.88
C LEU A 99 7.59 1.48 8.34
N TYR A 100 6.92 2.60 8.64
CA TYR A 100 6.65 3.01 10.02
C TYR A 100 5.89 1.91 10.77
N ALA A 101 4.87 1.33 10.15
CA ALA A 101 4.11 0.22 10.73
C ALA A 101 4.99 -1.02 10.93
N LEU A 102 5.75 -1.39 9.91
CA LEU A 102 6.59 -2.59 9.91
C LEU A 102 7.82 -2.48 10.82
N ASN A 103 8.25 -1.27 11.16
CA ASN A 103 9.34 -1.03 12.12
C ASN A 103 8.84 -0.93 13.57
N SER A 104 7.54 -0.78 13.80
CA SER A 104 6.96 -0.71 15.14
C SER A 104 6.81 -2.09 15.76
N THR A 105 7.45 -2.31 16.91
CA THR A 105 7.38 -3.59 17.63
C THR A 105 5.96 -3.97 18.05
N SER A 106 5.13 -2.99 18.45
CA SER A 106 3.74 -3.28 18.84
C SER A 106 2.89 -3.69 17.64
N ILE A 107 3.05 -3.00 16.50
CA ILE A 107 2.31 -3.30 15.27
C ILE A 107 2.75 -4.65 14.71
N ARG A 108 4.06 -4.94 14.67
CA ARG A 108 4.57 -6.25 14.24
C ARG A 108 3.98 -7.40 15.04
N LYS A 109 3.92 -7.29 16.37
CA LYS A 109 3.30 -8.33 17.21
C LYS A 109 1.83 -8.57 16.84
N LEU A 110 1.08 -7.52 16.51
CA LEU A 110 -0.31 -7.65 16.08
C LEU A 110 -0.43 -8.31 14.70
N LEU A 111 0.47 -7.96 13.77
CA LEU A 111 0.55 -8.59 12.44
C LEU A 111 0.90 -10.07 12.55
N ASP A 112 1.93 -10.41 13.32
CA ASP A 112 2.38 -11.78 13.51
C ASP A 112 1.29 -12.63 14.20
N ALA A 113 0.54 -12.05 15.16
CA ALA A 113 -0.61 -12.70 15.79
C ALA A 113 -1.78 -12.98 14.82
N LYS A 114 -1.88 -12.20 13.73
CA LYS A 114 -2.82 -12.44 12.62
C LYS A 114 -2.26 -13.41 11.56
N GLY A 115 -1.06 -13.95 11.76
CA GLY A 115 -0.39 -14.85 10.81
C GLY A 115 0.33 -14.13 9.67
N ILE A 116 0.44 -12.81 9.71
CA ILE A 116 1.13 -12.01 8.70
C ILE A 116 2.62 -12.01 8.98
N LYS A 117 3.43 -12.42 8.01
CA LYS A 117 4.90 -12.41 8.11
C LYS A 117 5.44 -11.00 7.92
N SER A 118 5.45 -10.22 9.00
CA SER A 118 5.84 -8.80 9.00
C SER A 118 7.22 -8.54 8.36
N GLN A 119 8.19 -9.45 8.59
CA GLN A 119 9.52 -9.35 7.99
C GLN A 119 9.50 -9.51 6.46
N THR A 120 8.70 -10.44 5.93
CA THR A 120 8.57 -10.65 4.48
C THR A 120 7.90 -9.46 3.79
N LEU A 121 6.87 -8.87 4.43
CA LEU A 121 6.27 -7.62 3.94
C LEU A 121 7.28 -6.47 3.92
N ARG A 122 8.14 -6.40 4.94
CA ARG A 122 9.16 -5.36 5.01
C ARG A 122 10.16 -5.49 3.86
N GLU A 123 10.69 -6.68 3.62
CA GLU A 123 11.63 -6.93 2.51
C GLU A 123 11.01 -6.56 1.16
N LEU A 124 9.74 -6.89 0.96
CA LEU A 124 8.98 -6.50 -0.24
C LEU A 124 8.92 -4.98 -0.41
N ILE A 125 8.61 -4.23 0.65
CA ILE A 125 8.52 -2.77 0.62
C ILE A 125 9.89 -2.11 0.52
N ASP A 126 10.93 -2.66 1.16
CA ASP A 126 12.30 -2.14 1.11
C ASP A 126 12.94 -2.36 -0.28
N SER A 127 12.51 -3.39 -1.02
CA SER A 127 13.03 -3.71 -2.37
C SER A 127 12.61 -2.74 -3.49
N VAL A 128 11.78 -1.74 -3.18
CA VAL A 128 11.23 -0.83 -4.19
C VAL A 128 12.29 0.14 -4.66
N GLU A 129 12.53 0.12 -5.97
CA GLU A 129 13.34 1.11 -6.65
C GLU A 129 12.51 2.35 -6.98
N PHE A 130 13.09 3.53 -6.73
CA PHE A 130 12.42 4.81 -6.86
C PHE A 130 13.06 5.67 -7.93
N SER A 131 12.23 6.37 -8.70
CA SER A 131 12.64 7.35 -9.69
C SER A 131 11.90 8.66 -9.47
N LYS A 132 12.57 9.79 -9.72
CA LYS A 132 11.96 11.13 -9.61
C LYS A 132 10.90 11.32 -10.71
N PHE A 133 9.79 11.92 -10.32
CA PHE A 133 8.69 12.31 -11.20
C PHE A 133 8.70 13.81 -11.50
#